data_AF-A0A136LPH8-F1
#
_entry.id   AF-A0A136LPH8-F1
#
_cell.length_a   1.000
_cell.length_b   1.000
_cell.length_c   1.000
_cell.angle_alpha   90.00
_cell.angle_beta   90.00
_cell.angle_gamma   90.00
#
_symmetry.space_group_name_H-M   'P 1'
#
loop_
_entity.id
_entity.type
_entity.pdbx_description
1 polymer ?
#
loop_
_entity_poly.entity_id
_entity_poly.type
_entity_poly.pdbx_seq_one_letter_code
_entity_poly.pdbx_strand_id
1 'polypeptide(L)'
;MAKLARIPGASAIYRVTVHYHDRRAKDSVATLRKMVTGEIVIESAFERALNQKLLTHTVTRDQFDTFNAAMLGLGFDRLDDQPDIPLYDVVDIWLVERAAGTFTHGILVAPNEAKDKHAQVANAINHGMPEMIRVIA
;
A
#
# COMPACT_ATOMS: atom_id res chain seq x y z
N MET A 1 -15.90 1.18 2.72
CA MET A 1 -14.69 0.58 2.15
C MET A 1 -14.82 -0.94 2.13
N ALA A 2 -14.51 -1.59 1.00
CA ALA A 2 -14.61 -3.04 0.87
C ALA A 2 -13.55 -3.77 1.73
N LYS A 3 -13.94 -4.89 2.34
CA LYS A 3 -13.11 -5.71 3.22
C LYS A 3 -11.97 -6.37 2.42
N LEU A 4 -10.72 -6.02 2.73
CA LEU A 4 -9.51 -6.57 2.05
C LEU A 4 -9.46 -8.10 2.08
N ALA A 5 -9.97 -8.71 3.16
CA ALA A 5 -9.78 -10.11 3.52
C ALA A 5 -10.65 -11.13 2.77
N ARG A 6 -11.40 -10.76 1.73
CA ARG A 6 -12.31 -11.70 1.05
C ARG A 6 -12.25 -11.60 -0.46
N ILE A 7 -11.05 -11.78 -1.01
CA ILE A 7 -10.88 -12.09 -2.44
C ILE A 7 -10.62 -13.60 -2.53
N PRO A 8 -11.60 -14.41 -2.99
CA PRO A 8 -11.40 -15.84 -3.18
C PRO A 8 -10.18 -16.10 -4.08
N GLY A 9 -9.28 -16.97 -3.63
CA GLY A 9 -8.06 -17.32 -4.36
C GLY A 9 -6.90 -16.35 -4.20
N ALA A 10 -7.03 -15.25 -3.42
CA ALA A 10 -5.88 -14.42 -3.07
C ALA A 10 -5.04 -15.08 -1.96
N SER A 11 -3.73 -15.24 -2.21
CA SER A 11 -2.78 -15.77 -1.24
C SER A 11 -2.12 -14.67 -0.40
N ALA A 12 -1.97 -13.48 -0.95
CA ALA A 12 -1.46 -12.30 -0.27
C ALA A 12 -2.00 -11.03 -0.94
N ILE A 13 -2.36 -10.04 -0.12
CA ILE A 13 -2.84 -8.73 -0.56
C ILE A 13 -2.11 -7.65 0.23
N TYR A 14 -1.66 -6.61 -0.47
CA TYR A 14 -1.24 -5.35 0.14
C TYR A 14 -2.10 -4.23 -0.41
N ARG A 15 -2.48 -3.27 0.43
CA ARG A 15 -3.16 -2.05 0.01
C ARG A 15 -2.44 -0.84 0.58
N VAL A 16 -2.26 0.18 -0.25
CA VAL A 16 -1.79 1.49 0.19
C VAL A 16 -2.85 2.50 -0.19
N THR A 17 -3.39 3.19 0.81
CA THR A 17 -4.23 4.36 0.61
C THR A 17 -3.38 5.59 0.87
N VAL A 18 -3.27 6.47 -0.11
CA VAL A 18 -2.48 7.71 -0.01
C VAL A 18 -3.43 8.89 0.07
N HIS A 19 -3.22 9.71 1.08
CA HIS A 19 -3.83 11.02 1.23
C HIS A 19 -2.77 12.11 1.07
N TYR A 20 -2.98 13.05 0.15
CA TYR A 20 -2.08 14.18 -0.08
C TYR A 20 -2.62 15.44 0.59
N HIS A 21 -1.91 15.93 1.61
CA HIS A 21 -2.40 17.02 2.45
C HIS A 21 -2.57 18.36 1.70
N ASP A 22 -1.68 18.63 0.74
CA ASP A 22 -1.64 19.88 -0.03
C ASP A 22 -2.44 19.80 -1.33
N ARG A 23 -3.10 18.67 -1.61
CA ARG A 23 -3.83 18.39 -2.85
C ARG A 23 -2.98 18.52 -4.11
N ARG A 24 -1.65 18.37 -4.01
CA ARG A 24 -0.74 18.32 -5.18
C ARG A 24 -1.07 17.18 -6.12
N ALA A 25 -1.77 16.17 -5.63
CA ALA A 25 -2.21 15.00 -6.36
C ALA A 25 -3.55 14.50 -5.84
N LYS A 26 -4.21 13.65 -6.62
CA LYS A 26 -5.42 12.96 -6.19
C LYS A 26 -5.09 11.86 -5.20
N ASP A 27 -5.89 11.78 -4.15
CA ASP A 27 -5.89 10.65 -3.24
C ASP A 27 -6.08 9.34 -4.04
N SER A 28 -5.39 8.30 -3.60
CA SER A 28 -5.36 7.04 -4.34
C SER A 28 -5.42 5.84 -3.42
N VAL A 29 -5.98 4.76 -3.95
CA VAL A 29 -5.95 3.45 -3.31
C VAL A 29 -5.36 2.47 -4.31
N ALA A 30 -4.21 1.90 -3.98
CA ALA A 30 -3.58 0.84 -4.77
C ALA A 30 -3.60 -0.48 -4.04
N THR A 31 -4.00 -1.55 -4.73
CA THR A 31 -4.09 -2.90 -4.18
C THR A 31 -3.21 -3.85 -4.99
N LEU A 32 -2.13 -4.35 -4.38
CA LEU A 32 -1.29 -5.43 -4.89
C LEU A 32 -1.91 -6.77 -4.48
N ARG A 33 -2.14 -7.67 -5.44
CA ARG A 33 -2.72 -8.99 -5.19
C ARG A 33 -1.88 -10.08 -5.82
N LYS A 34 -1.56 -11.10 -5.03
CA LYS A 34 -1.02 -12.38 -5.50
C LYS A 34 -2.10 -13.44 -5.39
N MET A 35 -2.60 -13.91 -6.53
CA MET A 35 -3.53 -15.03 -6.59
C MET A 35 -2.78 -16.36 -6.47
N VAL A 36 -3.45 -17.42 -5.99
CA VAL A 36 -2.90 -18.78 -5.95
C VAL A 36 -2.54 -19.25 -7.36
N THR A 37 -3.41 -18.92 -8.32
CA THR A 37 -3.18 -19.10 -9.76
C THR A 37 -3.44 -17.76 -10.46
N GLY A 38 -2.57 -17.40 -11.40
CA GLY A 38 -2.70 -16.17 -12.19
C GLY A 38 -1.58 -15.16 -11.95
N GLU A 39 -1.77 -13.99 -12.55
CA GLU A 39 -0.81 -12.88 -12.48
C GLU A 39 -0.84 -12.18 -11.12
N ILE A 40 0.29 -11.59 -10.78
CA ILE A 40 0.39 -10.68 -9.64
C ILE A 40 0.15 -9.28 -10.20
N VAL A 41 -0.84 -8.59 -9.65
CA VAL A 41 -1.28 -7.30 -10.21
C VAL A 41 -1.43 -6.25 -9.14
N ILE A 42 -1.09 -5.01 -9.50
CA ILE A 42 -1.46 -3.80 -8.77
C ILE A 42 -2.66 -3.19 -9.49
N GLU A 43 -3.73 -2.90 -8.75
CA GLU A 43 -4.86 -2.10 -9.23
C GLU A 43 -4.94 -0.81 -8.43
N SER A 44 -4.90 0.33 -9.13
CA SER A 44 -4.94 1.65 -8.52
C SER A 44 -6.20 2.41 -8.93
N ALA A 45 -6.93 2.91 -7.95
CA ALA A 45 -8.04 3.84 -8.10
C ALA A 45 -7.63 5.23 -7.61
N PHE A 46 -8.07 6.27 -8.30
CA PHE A 46 -7.76 7.66 -7.97
C PHE A 46 -9.05 8.44 -7.74
N GLU A 47 -9.06 9.30 -6.72
CA GLU A 47 -10.22 10.13 -6.44
C GLU A 47 -10.49 11.10 -7.61
N ARG A 48 -11.70 11.02 -8.18
CA ARG A 48 -12.20 11.92 -9.24
C ARG A 48 -11.26 12.06 -10.46
N ALA A 49 -10.41 11.06 -10.70
CA ALA A 49 -9.52 11.00 -11.84
C ALA A 49 -9.80 9.76 -12.70
N LEU A 50 -9.28 9.77 -13.93
CA LEU A 50 -9.36 8.66 -14.90
C LEU A 50 -10.78 8.13 -15.16
N ASN A 51 -11.82 8.98 -15.02
CA ASN A 51 -13.23 8.55 -15.08
C ASN A 51 -13.53 7.37 -14.14
N GLN A 52 -12.85 7.31 -12.98
CA GLN A 52 -12.92 6.21 -12.00
C GLN A 52 -12.50 4.84 -12.55
N LYS A 53 -11.78 4.81 -13.67
CA LYS A 53 -11.21 3.57 -14.22
C LYS A 53 -9.99 3.15 -13.40
N LEU A 54 -9.91 1.87 -13.08
CA LEU A 54 -8.74 1.27 -12.45
C LEU A 54 -7.56 1.28 -13.42
N LEU A 55 -6.39 1.68 -12.90
CA LEU A 55 -5.11 1.47 -13.55
C LEU A 55 -4.57 0.12 -13.09
N THR A 56 -4.23 -0.77 -14.03
CA THR A 56 -3.70 -2.10 -13.74
C THR A 56 -2.23 -2.18 -14.17
N HIS A 57 -1.40 -2.77 -13.31
CA HIS A 57 0.00 -3.04 -13.59
C HIS A 57 0.36 -4.46 -13.18
N THR A 58 0.93 -5.25 -14.10
CA THR A 58 1.40 -6.61 -13.81
C THR A 58 2.79 -6.56 -13.18
N VAL A 59 2.97 -7.31 -12.10
CA VAL A 59 4.20 -7.39 -11.31
C VAL A 59 4.82 -8.77 -11.48
N THR A 60 6.14 -8.85 -11.55
CA THR A 60 6.80 -10.16 -11.64
C THR A 60 6.76 -10.89 -10.30
N ARG A 61 6.88 -12.22 -10.34
CA ARG A 61 6.96 -13.04 -9.12
C ARG A 61 8.13 -12.63 -8.24
N ASP A 62 9.31 -12.40 -8.83
CA ASP A 62 10.51 -12.03 -8.08
C ASP A 62 10.35 -10.66 -7.40
N GLN A 63 9.81 -9.65 -8.10
CA GLN A 63 9.51 -8.35 -7.50
C GLN A 63 8.57 -8.48 -6.30
N PHE A 64 7.50 -9.26 -6.46
CA PHE A 64 6.56 -9.51 -5.37
C PHE A 64 7.24 -10.23 -4.20
N ASP A 65 7.95 -11.32 -4.46
CA ASP A 65 8.53 -12.15 -3.40
C ASP A 65 9.62 -11.37 -2.64
N THR A 66 10.44 -10.55 -3.33
CA THR A 66 11.38 -9.61 -2.69
C THR A 66 10.68 -8.58 -1.82
N PHE A 67 9.65 -7.90 -2.33
CA PHE A 67 8.88 -6.92 -1.56
C PHE A 67 8.20 -7.56 -0.35
N ASN A 68 7.54 -8.70 -0.53
CA ASN A 68 6.85 -9.42 0.53
C ASN A 68 7.83 -9.90 1.60
N ALA A 69 9.01 -10.41 1.22
CA ALA A 69 10.05 -10.79 2.18
C ALA A 69 10.56 -9.58 2.97
N ALA A 70 10.74 -8.42 2.33
CA ALA A 70 11.13 -7.18 3.02
C ALA A 70 10.07 -6.77 4.05
N MET A 71 8.79 -6.72 3.66
CA MET A 71 7.69 -6.36 4.57
C MET A 71 7.60 -7.31 5.78
N LEU A 72 7.72 -8.61 5.55
CA LEU A 72 7.72 -9.61 6.62
C LEU A 72 8.96 -9.49 7.52
N GLY A 73 10.15 -9.25 6.94
CA GLY A 73 11.40 -9.06 7.67
C GLY A 73 11.38 -7.85 8.60
N LEU A 74 10.62 -6.80 8.26
CA LEU A 74 10.39 -5.64 9.12
C LEU A 74 9.46 -5.95 10.30
N GLY A 75 8.78 -7.09 10.28
CA GLY A 75 7.77 -7.47 11.27
C GLY A 75 6.48 -6.67 11.11
N PHE A 76 6.12 -6.31 9.87
CA PHE A 76 4.96 -5.46 9.56
C PHE A 76 3.69 -5.91 10.28
N ASP A 77 3.42 -7.23 10.33
CA ASP A 77 2.23 -7.83 10.96
C ASP A 77 2.10 -7.57 12.48
N ARG A 78 3.13 -6.99 13.11
CA ARG A 78 3.15 -6.63 14.54
C ARG A 78 3.55 -5.17 14.76
N LEU A 79 3.73 -4.40 13.69
CA LEU A 79 4.12 -3.01 13.80
C LEU A 79 2.87 -2.20 14.14
N ASP A 80 2.96 -1.35 15.16
CA ASP A 80 1.93 -0.36 15.44
C ASP A 80 2.00 0.80 14.45
N ASP A 81 0.99 1.67 14.46
CA ASP A 81 1.02 2.94 13.74
C ASP A 81 2.30 3.72 14.06
N GLN A 82 2.77 4.55 13.12
CA GLN A 82 3.87 5.46 13.41
C GLN A 82 3.50 6.33 14.63
N PRO A 83 4.38 6.45 15.65
CA PRO A 83 4.11 7.34 16.77
C PRO A 83 4.16 8.80 16.33
N ASP A 84 3.43 9.66 17.04
CA ASP A 84 3.46 11.12 16.85
C ASP A 84 3.15 11.59 15.41
N ILE A 85 2.32 10.85 14.67
CA ILE A 85 1.82 11.32 13.36
C ILE A 85 1.09 12.65 13.59
N PRO A 86 1.50 13.73 12.91
CA PRO A 86 0.81 15.02 13.02
C PRO A 86 -0.68 14.87 12.70
N LEU A 87 -1.52 15.40 13.58
CA LEU A 87 -2.95 15.47 13.34
C LEU A 87 -3.23 16.62 12.37
N TYR A 88 -3.89 16.31 11.24
CA TYR A 88 -4.42 17.21 10.20
C TYR A 88 -3.41 17.84 9.22
N ASP A 89 -3.74 17.73 7.92
CA ASP A 89 -3.33 18.47 6.71
C ASP A 89 -1.92 19.11 6.62
N VAL A 90 -0.92 18.62 7.36
CA VAL A 90 0.47 19.11 7.28
C VAL A 90 1.43 18.12 6.63
N VAL A 91 1.05 16.85 6.55
CA VAL A 91 1.88 15.79 5.96
C VAL A 91 1.02 14.82 5.17
N ASP A 92 1.60 14.24 4.13
CA ASP A 92 0.98 13.13 3.41
C ASP A 92 0.86 11.93 4.38
N ILE A 93 -0.27 11.22 4.32
CA ILE A 93 -0.54 10.05 5.18
C ILE A 93 -0.82 8.84 4.31
N TRP A 94 -0.17 7.74 4.64
CA TRP A 94 -0.43 6.43 4.05
C TRP A 94 -1.10 5.52 5.07
N LEU A 95 -2.21 4.90 4.70
CA LEU A 95 -2.70 3.69 5.34
C LEU A 95 -2.17 2.50 4.55
N VAL A 96 -1.24 1.75 5.14
CA VAL A 96 -0.67 0.54 4.55
C VAL A 96 -1.32 -0.66 5.22
N GLU A 97 -1.86 -1.57 4.43
CA GLU A 97 -2.55 -2.76 4.91
C GLU A 97 -2.00 -4.01 4.24
N ARG A 98 -1.98 -5.11 4.99
CA ARG A 98 -1.68 -6.44 4.50
C ARG A 98 -2.78 -7.42 4.91
N ALA A 99 -3.15 -8.30 3.99
CA ALA A 99 -4.06 -9.40 4.26
C ALA A 99 -3.55 -10.71 3.68
N ALA A 100 -3.79 -11.80 4.41
CA ALA A 100 -3.53 -13.17 3.97
C ALA A 100 -4.54 -14.13 4.62
N GLY A 101 -5.40 -14.76 3.81
CA GLY A 101 -6.50 -15.57 4.32
C GLY A 101 -7.45 -14.76 5.21
N THR A 102 -7.59 -15.15 6.48
CA THR A 102 -8.43 -14.45 7.47
C THR A 102 -7.70 -13.32 8.21
N PHE A 103 -6.37 -13.23 8.07
CA PHE A 103 -5.55 -12.23 8.74
C PHE A 103 -5.60 -10.90 7.98
N THR A 104 -5.72 -9.80 8.73
CA THR A 104 -5.59 -8.42 8.25
C THR A 104 -4.87 -7.59 9.28
N HIS A 105 -3.89 -6.81 8.84
CA HIS A 105 -3.20 -5.82 9.67
C HIS A 105 -2.98 -4.55 8.86
N GLY A 106 -2.95 -3.40 9.52
CA GLY A 106 -2.68 -2.13 8.87
C GLY A 106 -2.02 -1.15 9.81
N ILE A 107 -1.24 -0.24 9.23
CA ILE A 107 -0.56 0.84 9.93
C ILE A 107 -0.76 2.17 9.21
N LEU A 108 -0.82 3.25 9.97
CA LEU A 108 -0.67 4.61 9.50
C LEU A 108 0.82 5.01 9.49
N VAL A 109 1.24 5.65 8.40
CA VAL A 109 2.61 6.14 8.20
C VAL A 109 2.56 7.51 7.55
N ALA A 110 3.33 8.47 8.06
CA ALA A 110 3.64 9.72 7.38
C ALA A 110 5.01 9.55 6.69
N PRO A 111 5.07 9.15 5.40
CA PRO A 111 6.28 8.60 4.77
C PRO A 111 7.48 9.55 4.79
N ASN A 112 7.24 10.87 4.75
CA ASN A 112 8.31 11.87 4.75
C ASN A 112 8.87 12.16 6.15
N GLU A 113 8.11 11.83 7.21
CA GLU A 113 8.49 12.04 8.61
C GLU A 113 8.83 10.73 9.33
N ALA A 114 8.60 9.60 8.67
CA ALA A 114 8.78 8.28 9.23
C ALA A 114 10.25 8.03 9.60
N LYS A 115 10.46 7.32 10.71
CA LYS A 115 11.77 6.90 11.20
C LYS A 115 11.81 5.39 11.35
N ASP A 116 13.02 4.85 11.55
CA ASP A 116 13.27 3.45 11.86
C ASP A 116 12.51 2.47 10.93
N LYS A 117 11.64 1.63 11.49
CA LYS A 117 10.89 0.61 10.75
C LYS A 117 9.83 1.23 9.84
N HIS A 118 9.18 2.31 10.24
CA HIS A 118 8.17 2.99 9.41
C HIS A 118 8.81 3.62 8.17
N ALA A 119 10.01 4.19 8.31
CA ALA A 119 10.81 4.67 7.18
C ALA A 119 11.18 3.52 6.23
N GLN A 120 11.55 2.36 6.79
CA GLN A 120 11.86 1.17 6.00
C GLN A 120 10.62 0.61 5.27
N VAL A 121 9.42 0.68 5.87
CA VAL A 121 8.16 0.36 5.18
C VAL A 121 7.92 1.32 4.02
N ALA A 122 8.06 2.63 4.24
CA ALA A 122 7.91 3.63 3.19
C ALA A 122 8.90 3.39 2.04
N ASN A 123 10.17 3.11 2.35
CA ASN A 123 11.20 2.79 1.37
C ASN A 123 10.92 1.48 0.60
N ALA A 124 10.45 0.44 1.29
CA ALA A 124 10.07 -0.82 0.65
C ALA A 124 8.94 -0.62 -0.37
N ILE A 125 7.98 0.26 -0.08
CA ILE A 125 6.92 0.63 -1.03
C ILE A 125 7.49 1.50 -2.16
N ASN A 126 8.21 2.57 -1.83
CA ASN A 126 8.80 3.50 -2.81
C ASN A 126 9.66 2.79 -3.86
N HIS A 127 10.41 1.76 -3.46
CA HIS A 127 11.41 1.13 -4.33
C HIS A 127 11.00 -0.27 -4.79
N GLY A 128 10.29 -1.01 -3.97
CA GLY A 128 9.81 -2.36 -4.30
C GLY A 128 8.51 -2.36 -5.10
N MET A 129 7.63 -1.38 -4.86
CA MET A 129 6.30 -1.30 -5.47
C MET A 129 5.88 0.17 -5.76
N PRO A 130 6.66 0.95 -6.54
CA PRO A 130 6.40 2.37 -6.77
C PRO A 130 5.02 2.65 -7.41
N GLU A 131 4.48 1.73 -8.20
CA GLU A 131 3.14 1.88 -8.80
C GLU A 131 2.01 1.94 -7.76
N MET A 132 2.24 1.47 -6.52
CA MET A 132 1.25 1.56 -5.43
C MET A 132 1.06 2.99 -4.90
N ILE A 133 1.99 3.89 -5.20
CA ILE A 133 2.00 5.29 -4.74
C ILE A 133 2.14 6.25 -5.92
N ARG A 134 1.77 5.78 -7.12
CA ARG A 134 1.84 6.57 -8.34
C ARG A 134 1.04 7.86 -8.19
N VAL A 135 1.65 8.97 -8.60
CA VAL A 135 1.06 10.30 -8.49
C VAL A 135 0.27 10.64 -9.77
N ILE A 136 -0.94 11.16 -9.60
CA ILE A 136 -1.75 11.76 -10.68
C ILE A 136 -2.25 13.13 -10.19
N ALA A 137 -1.92 14.19 -10.94
CA ALA A 137 -2.36 15.57 -10.69
C ALA A 137 -3.78 15.83 -11.22
#